data_AF-A0A2M8Q878-F1
#
_entry.id   AF-A0A2M8Q878-F1
#
_cell.length_a   1.000
_cell.length_b   1.000
_cell.length_c   1.000
_cell.angle_alpha   90.00
_cell.angle_beta   90.00
_cell.angle_gamma   90.00
#
_symmetry.space_group_name_H-M   'P 1'
#
loop_
_entity.id
_entity.type
_entity.pdbx_description
1 polymer ?
#
loop_
_entity_poly.entity_id
_entity_poly.type
_entity_poly.pdbx_seq_one_letter_code
_entity_poly.pdbx_strand_id
1 'polypeptide(L)'
;MPPTIFQLCQPRPDVLSGATRDEQFMADLSQVVNGTALPDYLDPVLFFRNTFPTRGLRELMKAVCLRLSGKGGEVSPIIRLGTQYGGGKTHGLIAITHAARGMKGVANVADFVDPALLP
;
A
#
# COMPACT_ATOMS: atom_id res chain seq x y z
N MET A 1 29.17 -14.58 -12.68
CA MET A 1 28.67 -13.64 -11.66
C MET A 1 27.17 -13.48 -11.84
N PRO A 2 26.37 -13.39 -10.77
CA PRO A 2 24.97 -13.00 -10.91
C PRO A 2 24.87 -11.58 -11.49
N PRO A 3 23.83 -11.28 -12.27
CA PRO A 3 23.62 -9.95 -12.84
C PRO A 3 23.39 -8.90 -11.74
N THR A 4 23.83 -7.66 -11.99
CA THR A 4 23.69 -6.55 -11.05
C THR A 4 22.29 -5.92 -11.13
N ILE A 5 21.91 -5.14 -10.11
CA ILE A 5 20.63 -4.41 -10.13
C ILE A 5 20.53 -3.44 -11.32
N PHE A 6 21.64 -2.86 -11.78
CA PHE A 6 21.68 -2.00 -12.96
C PHE A 6 21.45 -2.75 -14.28
N GLN A 7 21.69 -4.07 -14.30
CA GLN A 7 21.43 -4.92 -15.46
C GLN A 7 20.00 -5.47 -15.46
N LEU A 8 19.42 -5.66 -14.28
CA LEU A 8 18.09 -6.26 -14.12
C LEU A 8 16.96 -5.23 -14.06
N CYS A 9 17.25 -4.01 -13.60
CA CYS A 9 16.24 -3.01 -13.33
C CYS A 9 16.52 -1.74 -14.14
N GLN A 10 15.48 -1.21 -14.77
CA GLN A 10 15.49 0.12 -15.37
C GLN A 10 14.66 1.05 -14.49
N PRO A 11 15.20 2.19 -14.02
CA PRO A 11 14.40 3.19 -13.31
C PRO A 11 13.26 3.70 -14.20
N ARG A 12 12.17 4.14 -13.57
CA ARG A 12 11.02 4.64 -14.32
C ARG A 12 11.39 5.89 -15.14
N PRO A 13 10.72 6.13 -16.29
CA PRO A 13 11.05 7.27 -17.15
C PRO A 13 10.96 8.64 -16.46
N ASP A 14 10.00 8.82 -15.56
CA ASP A 14 9.82 10.05 -14.78
C ASP A 14 11.04 10.34 -13.88
N VAL A 15 11.61 9.29 -13.26
CA VAL A 15 12.81 9.39 -12.42
C VAL A 15 14.04 9.74 -13.28
N LEU A 16 14.18 9.10 -14.44
CA LEU A 16 15.31 9.37 -15.35
C LEU A 16 15.26 10.79 -15.95
N SER A 17 14.07 11.31 -16.18
CA SER A 17 13.87 12.67 -16.73
C SER A 17 14.08 13.80 -15.72
N GLY A 18 14.17 13.48 -14.41
CA GLY A 18 14.24 14.48 -13.34
C GLY A 18 12.94 15.26 -13.12
N ALA A 19 11.82 14.82 -13.70
CA ALA A 19 10.52 15.47 -13.56
C ALA A 19 9.80 15.16 -12.22
N THR A 20 10.39 14.30 -11.38
CA THR A 20 9.84 13.92 -10.08
C THR A 20 9.95 15.08 -9.09
N ARG A 21 8.84 15.40 -8.42
CA ARG A 21 8.79 16.45 -7.38
C ARG A 21 8.80 15.84 -6.00
N ASP A 22 9.40 16.51 -5.02
CA ASP A 22 9.49 16.01 -3.63
C ASP A 22 8.12 15.66 -3.02
N GLU A 23 7.10 16.44 -3.38
CA GLU A 23 5.70 16.22 -3.00
C GLU A 23 5.18 14.83 -3.39
N GLN A 24 5.70 14.22 -4.47
CA GLN A 24 5.31 12.89 -4.92
C GLN A 24 5.78 11.76 -4.00
N PHE A 25 6.73 12.04 -3.10
CA PHE A 25 7.23 11.07 -2.12
C PHE A 25 6.54 11.18 -0.76
N MET A 26 5.73 12.22 -0.54
CA MET A 26 5.05 12.46 0.72
C MET A 26 3.64 11.88 0.70
N ALA A 27 3.50 10.69 1.29
CA ALA A 27 2.20 10.09 1.53
C ALA A 27 1.41 10.90 2.58
N ASP A 28 0.19 11.31 2.23
CA ASP A 28 -0.76 11.98 3.12
C ASP A 28 -2.09 11.22 3.13
N LEU A 29 -2.41 10.60 4.27
CA LEU A 29 -3.65 9.84 4.43
C LEU A 29 -4.90 10.72 4.31
N SER A 30 -4.85 11.97 4.80
CA SER A 30 -5.97 12.89 4.74
C SER A 30 -6.36 13.16 3.30
N GLN A 31 -5.37 13.45 2.45
CA GLN A 31 -5.59 13.69 1.04
C GLN A 31 -6.14 12.45 0.31
N VAL A 32 -5.69 11.24 0.68
CA VAL A 32 -6.23 9.99 0.10
C VAL A 32 -7.68 9.75 0.50
N VAL A 33 -8.00 9.96 1.77
CA VAL A 33 -9.37 9.80 2.28
C VAL A 33 -10.31 10.80 1.60
N ASN A 34 -9.85 12.06 1.44
CA ASN A 34 -10.61 13.17 0.84
C ASN A 34 -10.58 13.20 -0.71
N GLY A 35 -9.84 12.30 -1.37
CA GLY A 35 -9.79 12.23 -2.83
C GLY A 35 -8.97 13.34 -3.50
N THR A 36 -8.06 13.99 -2.77
CA THR A 36 -7.24 15.11 -3.25
C THR A 36 -5.76 14.77 -3.43
N ALA A 37 -5.34 13.55 -3.09
CA ALA A 37 -3.96 13.11 -3.24
C ALA A 37 -3.57 12.94 -4.72
N LEU A 38 -2.27 12.76 -4.97
CA LEU A 38 -1.78 12.43 -6.31
C LEU A 38 -2.27 11.05 -6.77
N PRO A 39 -2.35 10.80 -8.10
CA PRO A 39 -2.80 9.52 -8.66
C PRO A 39 -2.06 8.30 -8.11
N ASP A 40 -0.75 8.41 -7.84
CA ASP A 40 0.05 7.33 -7.26
C ASP A 40 -0.47 6.81 -5.91
N TYR A 41 -1.23 7.63 -5.17
CA TYR A 41 -1.84 7.27 -3.91
C TYR A 41 -3.37 7.09 -4.00
N LEU A 42 -4.05 7.79 -4.92
CA LEU A 42 -5.50 7.70 -5.09
C LEU A 42 -5.96 6.49 -5.91
N ASP A 43 -5.24 6.13 -6.97
CA ASP A 43 -5.60 4.99 -7.81
C ASP A 43 -5.06 3.71 -7.15
N PRO A 44 -5.92 2.78 -6.70
CA PRO A 44 -5.47 1.55 -6.08
C PRO A 44 -4.57 0.73 -7.03
N VAL A 45 -4.81 0.75 -8.35
CA VAL A 45 -4.00 0.01 -9.32
C VAL A 45 -2.57 0.54 -9.34
N LEU A 46 -2.40 1.87 -9.44
CA LEU A 46 -1.09 2.50 -9.42
C LEU A 46 -0.39 2.34 -8.06
N PHE A 47 -1.14 2.54 -6.97
CA PHE A 47 -0.63 2.41 -5.62
C PHE A 47 -0.06 1.02 -5.36
N PHE A 48 -0.82 -0.05 -5.64
CA PHE A 48 -0.37 -1.42 -5.39
C PHE A 48 0.66 -1.91 -6.42
N ARG A 49 0.66 -1.40 -7.66
CA ARG A 49 1.76 -1.63 -8.61
C ARG A 49 3.09 -1.10 -8.08
N ASN A 50 3.06 0.03 -7.37
CA ASN A 50 4.24 0.67 -6.81
C ASN A 50 4.54 0.22 -5.36
N THR A 51 3.73 -0.66 -4.78
CA THR A 51 3.87 -1.08 -3.37
C THR A 51 4.36 -2.52 -3.30
N PHE A 52 5.44 -2.76 -2.58
CA PHE A 52 5.89 -4.12 -2.32
C PHE A 52 5.09 -4.76 -1.16
N PRO A 53 4.56 -5.98 -1.30
CA PRO A 53 3.83 -6.67 -0.24
C PRO A 53 4.81 -7.17 0.82
N THR A 54 5.24 -6.28 1.72
CA THR A 54 6.07 -6.69 2.86
C THR A 54 5.29 -7.61 3.80
N ARG A 55 5.99 -8.44 4.58
CA ARG A 55 5.35 -9.29 5.59
C ARG A 55 4.47 -8.47 6.53
N GLY A 56 4.99 -7.35 7.05
CA GLY A 56 4.25 -6.48 7.97
C GLY A 56 3.02 -5.84 7.33
N LEU A 57 3.09 -5.45 6.05
CA LEU A 57 1.92 -4.92 5.34
C LEU A 57 0.82 -5.98 5.20
N ARG A 58 1.18 -7.21 4.80
CA ARG A 58 0.22 -8.33 4.71
C ARG A 58 -0.42 -8.65 6.06
N GLU A 59 0.37 -8.71 7.11
CA GLU A 59 -0.13 -8.97 8.47
C GLU A 59 -1.09 -7.87 8.95
N LEU A 60 -0.75 -6.61 8.70
CA LEU A 60 -1.61 -5.46 9.00
C LEU A 60 -2.93 -5.52 8.22
N MET A 61 -2.86 -5.71 6.89
CA MET A 61 -4.05 -5.77 6.04
C MET A 61 -4.94 -6.95 6.43
N LYS A 62 -4.37 -8.13 6.69
CA LYS A 62 -5.11 -9.30 7.18
C LYS A 62 -5.83 -9.00 8.49
N ALA A 63 -5.14 -8.44 9.48
CA ALA A 63 -5.72 -8.15 10.79
C ALA A 63 -6.93 -7.19 10.67
N VAL A 64 -6.79 -6.14 9.85
CA VAL A 64 -7.87 -5.17 9.64
C VAL A 64 -9.02 -5.75 8.82
N CYS A 65 -8.76 -6.43 7.70
CA CYS A 65 -9.80 -6.96 6.81
C CYS A 65 -10.58 -8.12 7.47
N LEU A 66 -9.93 -8.97 8.27
CA LEU A 66 -10.63 -9.96 9.10
C LEU A 66 -11.65 -9.30 10.03
N ARG A 67 -11.26 -8.18 10.64
CA ARG A 67 -12.15 -7.45 11.56
C ARG A 67 -13.29 -6.77 10.81
N LEU A 68 -13.01 -6.09 9.70
CA LEU A 68 -14.02 -5.42 8.87
C LEU A 68 -15.03 -6.41 8.26
N SER A 69 -14.60 -7.62 7.92
CA SER A 69 -15.47 -8.68 7.39
C SER A 69 -16.30 -9.41 8.46
N GLY A 70 -16.21 -9.03 9.74
CA GLY A 70 -16.90 -9.69 10.84
C GLY A 70 -16.32 -11.07 11.22
N LYS A 71 -15.27 -11.53 10.54
CA LYS A 71 -14.55 -12.79 10.80
C LYS A 71 -13.38 -12.62 11.79
N GLY A 72 -13.34 -11.49 12.49
CA GLY A 72 -12.21 -11.08 13.32
C GLY A 72 -12.05 -11.88 14.61
N GLY A 73 -13.09 -12.53 15.13
CA GLY A 73 -13.03 -13.28 16.38
C GLY A 73 -12.34 -12.52 17.51
N GLU A 74 -11.28 -13.12 18.07
CA GLU A 74 -10.45 -12.55 19.16
C GLU A 74 -9.36 -11.56 18.69
N VAL A 75 -9.27 -11.24 17.39
CA VAL A 75 -8.27 -10.27 16.89
C VAL A 75 -8.46 -8.92 17.58
N SER A 76 -7.40 -8.39 18.19
CA SER A 76 -7.42 -7.11 18.91
C SER A 76 -8.04 -5.99 18.08
N PRO A 77 -9.00 -5.22 18.64
CA PRO A 77 -9.54 -4.03 17.97
C PRO A 77 -8.52 -2.90 17.81
N ILE A 78 -7.45 -2.93 18.61
CA ILE A 78 -6.47 -1.86 18.67
C ILE A 78 -5.17 -2.36 18.08
N ILE A 79 -4.73 -1.72 17.00
CA ILE A 79 -3.46 -1.98 16.33
C ILE A 79 -2.60 -0.72 16.43
N ARG A 80 -1.45 -0.84 17.09
CA ARG A 80 -0.47 0.24 17.15
C ARG A 80 0.62 0.01 16.11
N LEU A 81 0.75 0.94 15.16
CA LEU A 81 1.84 0.92 14.18
C LEU A 81 3.13 1.44 14.82
N GLY A 82 3.98 0.51 15.28
CA GLY A 82 5.27 0.81 15.91
C GLY A 82 6.43 0.68 14.94
N THR A 83 6.74 1.73 14.17
CA THR A 83 7.97 1.79 13.36
C THR A 83 8.61 3.18 13.47
N GLN A 84 9.93 3.25 13.25
CA GLN A 84 10.68 4.50 13.21
C GLN A 84 10.26 5.38 12.00
N TYR A 85 10.88 6.55 11.84
CA TYR A 85 10.69 7.39 10.66
C TYR A 85 10.98 6.60 9.37
N GLY A 86 10.17 6.81 8.31
CA GLY A 86 10.26 6.04 7.06
C GLY A 86 9.71 4.60 7.13
N GLY A 87 9.24 4.12 8.29
CA GLY A 87 8.78 2.74 8.46
C GLY A 87 7.38 2.42 7.92
N GLY A 88 6.88 3.16 6.93
CA GLY A 88 5.68 2.80 6.16
C GLY A 88 4.32 2.94 6.85
N LYS A 89 4.21 3.68 7.96
CA LYS A 89 2.93 3.81 8.72
C LYS A 89 1.81 4.41 7.88
N THR A 90 2.03 5.60 7.33
CA THR A 90 1.04 6.28 6.47
C THR A 90 0.71 5.44 5.25
N HIS A 91 1.74 4.82 4.65
CA HIS A 91 1.58 3.93 3.50
C HIS A 91 0.70 2.72 3.83
N GLY A 92 0.89 2.10 4.99
CA GLY A 92 0.05 1.00 5.46
C GLY A 92 -1.40 1.42 5.70
N LEU A 93 -1.63 2.62 6.24
CA LEU A 93 -2.97 3.18 6.41
C LEU A 93 -3.67 3.47 5.07
N ILE A 94 -2.91 3.94 4.07
CA ILE A 94 -3.42 4.12 2.70
C ILE A 94 -3.80 2.76 2.08
N ALA A 95 -2.95 1.76 2.23
CA ALA A 95 -3.25 0.40 1.75
C ALA A 95 -4.53 -0.17 2.39
N ILE A 96 -4.72 0.03 3.70
CA ILE A 96 -5.96 -0.34 4.40
C ILE A 96 -7.17 0.42 3.84
N THR A 97 -7.01 1.71 3.53
CA THR A 97 -8.09 2.53 2.98
C THR A 97 -8.53 2.00 1.62
N HIS A 98 -7.60 1.60 0.77
CA HIS A 98 -7.92 0.93 -0.51
C HIS A 98 -8.55 -0.45 -0.30
N ALA A 99 -8.08 -1.22 0.68
CA ALA A 99 -8.70 -2.50 1.05
C ALA A 99 -10.15 -2.33 1.51
N ALA A 100 -10.42 -1.38 2.39
CA ALA A 100 -11.77 -1.07 2.85
C ALA A 100 -12.69 -0.53 1.73
N ARG A 101 -12.12 -0.06 0.61
CA ARG A 101 -12.83 0.37 -0.61
C ARG A 101 -12.87 -0.72 -1.70
N GLY A 102 -12.39 -1.93 -1.39
CA GLY A 102 -12.49 -3.13 -2.24
C GLY A 102 -11.37 -3.32 -3.27
N MET A 103 -10.28 -2.54 -3.23
CA MET A 103 -9.11 -2.67 -4.14
C MET A 103 -9.48 -2.83 -5.63
N LYS A 104 -10.47 -2.07 -6.10
CA LYS A 104 -11.03 -2.23 -7.45
C LYS A 104 -9.95 -2.12 -8.52
N GLY A 105 -9.89 -3.10 -9.42
CA GLY A 105 -8.96 -3.14 -10.55
C GLY A 105 -7.54 -3.62 -10.22
N VAL A 106 -7.22 -3.87 -8.93
CA VAL A 106 -5.90 -4.40 -8.55
C VAL A 106 -5.80 -5.86 -9.00
N ALA A 107 -4.84 -6.18 -9.86
CA ALA A 107 -4.70 -7.52 -10.42
C ALA A 107 -4.14 -8.53 -9.40
N ASN A 108 -3.30 -8.08 -8.47
CA ASN A 108 -2.54 -8.94 -7.57
C ASN A 108 -3.00 -8.81 -6.10
N VAL A 109 -4.31 -8.73 -5.86
CA VAL A 109 -4.90 -8.62 -4.51
C VAL A 109 -4.36 -9.70 -3.57
N ALA A 110 -4.25 -10.95 -4.05
CA ALA A 110 -3.82 -12.09 -3.27
C ALA A 110 -2.38 -11.98 -2.72
N ASP A 111 -1.55 -11.11 -3.30
CA ASP A 111 -0.20 -10.82 -2.78
C ASP A 111 -0.25 -10.01 -1.48
N PHE A 112 -1.34 -9.29 -1.22
CA PHE A 112 -1.50 -8.38 -0.09
C PHE A 112 -2.46 -8.92 0.97
N VAL A 113 -3.60 -9.46 0.55
CA VAL A 113 -4.66 -9.95 1.44
C VAL A 113 -5.50 -11.00 0.72
N ASP A 114 -6.10 -11.93 1.47
CA ASP A 114 -7.08 -12.86 0.91
C ASP A 114 -8.26 -12.08 0.30
N PRO A 115 -8.54 -12.22 -1.02
CA PRO A 115 -9.64 -11.52 -1.68
C PRO A 115 -11.00 -11.75 -1.02
N ALA A 116 -11.21 -12.90 -0.36
CA ALA A 116 -12.46 -13.21 0.35
C ALA A 116 -12.67 -12.41 1.65
N LEU A 117 -11.69 -11.58 2.04
CA LEU A 117 -11.77 -10.67 3.18
C LEU A 117 -12.02 -9.21 2.77
N LEU A 118 -12.02 -8.90 1.46
CA LEU A 118 -12.36 -7.57 0.97
C LEU A 118 -13.88 -7.35 1.02
N PRO A 119 -14.35 -6.11 1.24
CA PRO A 119 -15.76 -5.73 1.13
C PRO A 119 -16.33 -5.88 -0.28
#